data_AF-A0A1Y5P7P7-F1
#
_entry.id   AF-A0A1Y5P7P7-F1
#
_cell.length_a   1.000
_cell.length_b   1.000
_cell.length_c   1.000
_cell.angle_alpha   90.00
_cell.angle_beta   90.00
_cell.angle_gamma   90.00
#
_symmetry.space_group_name_H-M   'P 1'
#
loop_
_entity.id
_entity.type
_entity.pdbx_description
1 polymer ?
#
loop_
_entity_poly.entity_id
_entity_poly.type
_entity_poly.pdbx_seq_one_letter_code
_entity_poly.pdbx_strand_id
1 'polypeptide(L)'
;MSSTPVAFLPTLSTVAAVSGAAVGGLFYAFSTFVMRGLDRTGPADAVTAMRGINAEAQANGPFLTLFLGSALVALAVGIAAWVQLRVPGSGWILAGAVLALVPLIVTVAFNIPLNNRLAATGSTAIAWPDYFRAWTRWNHVRTVAPLIGSVLMVIGVRLR
;
A
#
# COMPACT_ATOMS: atom_id res chain seq x y z
N MET A 1 30.96 24.37 -4.01
CA MET A 1 30.58 22.94 -3.96
C MET A 1 29.11 22.86 -3.57
N SER A 2 28.21 23.07 -4.52
CA SER A 2 26.76 22.91 -4.32
C SER A 2 26.38 21.49 -4.72
N SER A 3 26.26 20.60 -3.74
CA SER A 3 25.72 19.25 -3.91
C SER A 3 24.29 19.38 -4.42
N THR A 4 24.10 19.21 -5.73
CA THR A 4 22.83 19.41 -6.42
C THR A 4 21.79 18.40 -5.91
N PRO A 5 20.60 18.85 -5.47
CA PRO A 5 19.45 17.98 -5.15
C PRO A 5 19.01 17.06 -6.31
N VAL A 6 19.55 17.30 -7.51
CA VAL A 6 19.16 16.69 -8.78
C VAL A 6 19.66 15.23 -8.92
N ALA A 7 20.79 14.87 -8.30
CA ALA A 7 21.41 13.56 -8.50
C ALA A 7 20.72 12.40 -7.74
N PHE A 8 19.93 12.70 -6.71
CA PHE A 8 19.37 11.66 -5.82
C PHE A 8 17.98 11.17 -6.22
N LEU A 9 17.24 11.92 -7.04
CA LEU A 9 15.85 11.60 -7.35
C LEU A 9 15.70 10.29 -8.15
N PRO A 10 16.53 9.96 -9.16
CA PRO A 10 16.44 8.67 -9.85
C PRO A 10 16.64 7.47 -8.91
N THR A 11 17.65 7.55 -8.05
CA THR A 11 17.94 6.52 -7.04
C THR A 11 16.78 6.38 -6.05
N LEU A 12 16.29 7.49 -5.52
CA LEU A 12 15.18 7.49 -4.57
C LEU A 12 13.88 6.98 -5.21
N SER A 13 13.62 7.32 -6.47
CA SER A 13 12.47 6.81 -7.24
C SER A 13 12.59 5.30 -7.48
N THR A 14 13.80 4.78 -7.67
CA THR A 14 14.02 3.33 -7.81
C THR A 14 13.75 2.61 -6.49
N VAL A 15 14.22 3.16 -5.36
CA VAL A 15 13.91 2.62 -4.02
C VAL A 15 12.40 2.69 -3.73
N ALA A 16 11.73 3.78 -4.10
CA ALA A 16 10.29 3.94 -4.00
C ALA A 16 9.54 2.90 -4.85
N ALA A 17 9.98 2.67 -6.09
CA ALA A 17 9.38 1.68 -6.97
C ALA A 17 9.52 0.26 -6.43
N VAL A 18 10.70 -0.13 -5.93
CA VAL A 18 10.94 -1.47 -5.37
C VAL A 18 10.11 -1.68 -4.09
N SER A 19 10.12 -0.71 -3.17
CA SER A 19 9.34 -0.81 -1.93
C SER A 19 7.84 -0.80 -2.20
N GLY A 20 7.35 0.03 -3.13
CA GLY A 20 5.96 0.05 -3.57
C GLY A 20 5.53 -1.28 -4.20
N ALA A 21 6.40 -1.92 -4.99
CA ALA A 21 6.13 -3.22 -5.57
C ALA A 21 6.06 -4.33 -4.50
N ALA A 22 6.94 -4.28 -3.50
CA ALA A 22 6.89 -5.19 -2.35
C ALA A 22 5.59 -5.03 -1.55
N VAL A 23 5.14 -3.80 -1.29
CA VAL A 23 3.85 -3.50 -0.65
C VAL A 23 2.68 -4.01 -1.50
N GLY A 24 2.70 -3.77 -2.81
CA GLY A 24 1.71 -4.28 -3.74
C GLY A 24 1.64 -5.81 -3.76
N GLY A 25 2.80 -6.48 -3.78
CA GLY A 25 2.91 -7.94 -3.73
C GLY A 25 2.39 -8.54 -2.43
N LEU A 26 2.65 -7.89 -1.29
CA LEU A 26 2.08 -8.29 0.00
C LEU A 26 0.55 -8.30 -0.06
N PHE A 27 -0.06 -7.22 -0.54
CA PHE A 27 -1.52 -7.15 -0.66
C PHE A 27 -2.06 -8.05 -1.78
N TYR A 28 -1.28 -8.36 -2.81
CA TYR A 28 -1.66 -9.30 -3.86
C TYR A 28 -1.93 -10.70 -3.30
N ALA A 29 -1.12 -11.18 -2.35
CA ALA A 29 -1.38 -12.46 -1.67
C ALA A 29 -2.76 -12.47 -0.99
N PHE A 30 -3.10 -11.38 -0.31
CA PHE A 30 -4.42 -11.20 0.33
C PHE A 30 -5.57 -11.15 -0.68
N SER A 31 -5.36 -10.46 -1.80
CA SER A 31 -6.33 -10.33 -2.89
C SER A 31 -6.62 -11.65 -3.60
N THR A 32 -5.66 -12.57 -3.65
CA THR A 32 -5.74 -13.75 -4.52
C THR A 32 -6.14 -15.01 -3.76
N PHE A 33 -5.46 -15.33 -2.66
CA PHE A 33 -5.63 -16.61 -1.99
C PHE A 33 -5.79 -16.54 -0.46
N VAL A 34 -5.24 -15.55 0.26
CA VAL A 34 -5.36 -15.55 1.74
C VAL A 34 -6.82 -15.36 2.17
N MET A 35 -7.51 -14.33 1.68
CA MET A 35 -8.90 -14.08 2.07
C MET A 35 -9.81 -15.26 1.68
N ARG A 36 -9.59 -15.86 0.50
CA ARG A 36 -10.33 -17.04 0.04
C ARG A 36 -10.02 -18.28 0.86
N GLY A 37 -8.78 -18.44 1.32
CA GLY A 37 -8.37 -19.51 2.22
C GLY A 37 -9.06 -19.40 3.57
N LEU A 38 -9.10 -18.19 4.13
CA LEU A 38 -9.84 -17.90 5.37
C LEU A 38 -11.34 -18.18 5.19
N ASP A 39 -11.95 -17.74 4.10
CA ASP A 39 -13.38 -17.98 3.85
C ASP A 39 -13.74 -19.47 3.84
N ARG A 40 -12.83 -20.33 3.38
CA ARG A 40 -13.01 -21.79 3.36
C ARG A 40 -12.97 -22.47 4.73
N THR A 41 -12.45 -21.82 5.78
CA THR A 41 -12.48 -22.40 7.14
C THR A 41 -13.84 -22.24 7.81
N GLY A 42 -14.72 -21.42 7.24
CA GLY A 42 -16.00 -21.06 7.83
C GLY A 42 -15.93 -19.76 8.67
N PRO A 43 -17.06 -19.05 8.85
CA PRO A 43 -17.06 -17.67 9.36
C PRO A 43 -16.40 -17.48 10.73
N ALA A 44 -16.63 -18.39 11.69
CA ALA A 44 -16.12 -18.24 13.05
C ALA A 44 -14.58 -18.33 13.09
N ASP A 45 -14.02 -19.33 12.41
CA ASP A 45 -12.57 -19.54 12.33
C ASP A 45 -11.90 -18.43 11.52
N ALA A 46 -12.55 -18.01 10.42
CA ALA A 46 -12.06 -16.92 9.58
C ALA A 46 -11.96 -15.59 10.35
N VAL A 47 -12.99 -15.26 11.14
CA VAL A 47 -13.00 -14.07 12.01
C VAL A 47 -11.89 -14.16 13.05
N THR A 48 -11.74 -15.31 13.70
CA THR A 48 -10.72 -15.54 14.73
C THR A 48 -9.31 -15.35 14.15
N ALA A 49 -9.01 -16.01 13.04
CA ALA A 49 -7.73 -15.90 12.36
C ALA A 49 -7.46 -14.47 11.86
N MET A 50 -8.45 -13.82 11.23
CA MET A 50 -8.29 -12.48 10.70
C MET A 50 -8.08 -11.43 11.80
N ARG A 51 -8.73 -11.56 12.96
CA ARG A 51 -8.47 -10.70 14.13
C ARG A 51 -7.02 -10.84 14.60
N GLY A 52 -6.49 -12.06 14.66
CA GLY A 52 -5.08 -12.32 14.99
C GLY A 52 -4.11 -11.71 13.96
N ILE A 53 -4.36 -11.93 12.66
CA ILE A 53 -3.57 -11.33 11.57
C ILE A 53 -3.57 -9.80 11.66
N ASN A 54 -4.73 -9.19 11.91
CA ASN A 54 -4.85 -7.74 12.04
C ASN A 54 -4.10 -7.20 13.26
N ALA A 55 -4.09 -7.92 14.38
CA ALA A 55 -3.35 -7.54 15.59
C ALA A 55 -1.82 -7.63 15.34
N GLU A 56 -1.36 -8.72 14.73
CA GLU A 56 0.05 -8.88 14.36
C GLU A 56 0.50 -7.80 13.38
N ALA A 57 -0.29 -7.52 12.34
CA ALA A 57 0.03 -6.45 11.39
C ALA A 57 0.17 -5.06 12.06
N GLN A 58 -0.53 -4.80 13.16
CA GLN A 58 -0.43 -3.53 13.89
C GLN A 58 0.79 -3.44 14.81
N ALA A 59 1.32 -4.58 15.27
CA ALA A 59 2.47 -4.64 16.17
C ALA A 59 3.78 -5.03 15.47
N ASN A 60 3.72 -5.53 14.23
CA ASN A 60 4.87 -6.06 13.52
C ASN A 60 5.77 -4.94 12.97
N GLY A 61 6.85 -4.65 13.70
CA GLY A 61 7.83 -3.62 13.34
C GLY A 61 8.38 -3.73 11.91
N PRO A 62 8.81 -4.91 11.43
CA PRO A 62 9.26 -5.08 10.04
C PRO A 62 8.20 -4.71 8.99
N PHE A 63 6.95 -5.16 9.17
CA PHE A 63 5.85 -4.80 8.28
C PHE A 63 5.57 -3.29 8.30
N LEU A 64 5.48 -2.69 9.49
CA LEU A 64 5.25 -1.25 9.62
C LEU A 64 6.39 -0.43 8.99
N THR A 65 7.62 -0.88 9.14
CA THR A 65 8.81 -0.25 8.54
C THR A 65 8.72 -0.29 7.02
N LEU A 66 8.40 -1.44 6.43
CA LEU A 66 8.22 -1.54 4.98
C LEU A 66 7.04 -0.67 4.51
N PHE A 67 5.90 -0.77 5.17
CA PHE A 67 4.66 -0.12 4.73
C PHE A 67 4.70 1.40 4.88
N LEU A 68 5.02 1.90 6.07
CA LEU A 68 5.11 3.35 6.34
C LEU A 68 6.38 3.95 5.73
N GLY A 69 7.50 3.23 5.77
CA GLY A 69 8.74 3.68 5.13
C GLY A 69 8.58 3.84 3.63
N SER A 70 7.91 2.90 2.94
CA SER A 70 7.61 3.04 1.51
C SER A 70 6.75 4.28 1.22
N ALA A 71 5.74 4.55 2.05
CA ALA A 71 4.91 5.75 1.90
C ALA A 71 5.71 7.05 2.13
N LEU A 72 6.59 7.09 3.13
CA LEU A 72 7.45 8.25 3.38
C LEU A 72 8.42 8.52 2.22
N VAL A 73 9.04 7.46 1.69
CA VAL A 73 9.93 7.57 0.52
C VAL A 73 9.14 8.04 -0.70
N ALA A 74 7.94 7.49 -0.95
CA ALA A 74 7.08 7.94 -2.04
C ALA A 74 6.68 9.42 -1.90
N LEU A 75 6.36 9.88 -0.70
CA LEU A 75 6.06 11.29 -0.43
C LEU A 75 7.24 12.19 -0.76
N ALA A 76 8.44 11.84 -0.30
CA ALA A 76 9.67 12.60 -0.59
C ALA A 76 9.97 12.65 -2.11
N VAL A 77 9.80 11.52 -2.82
CA VAL A 77 9.93 11.45 -4.28
C VAL A 77 8.90 12.32 -4.97
N GLY A 78 7.64 12.29 -4.53
CA GLY A 78 6.56 13.11 -5.09
C GLY A 78 6.85 14.60 -4.95
N ILE A 79 7.27 15.06 -3.77
CA ILE A 79 7.65 16.46 -3.53
C ILE A 79 8.83 16.87 -4.44
N ALA A 80 9.87 16.04 -4.52
CA ALA A 80 11.03 16.33 -5.36
C ALA A 80 10.69 16.36 -6.86
N ALA A 81 9.84 15.43 -7.33
CA ALA A 81 9.37 15.40 -8.71
C ALA A 81 8.47 16.60 -9.04
N TRP A 82 7.65 17.05 -8.10
CA TRP A 82 6.82 18.25 -8.24
C TRP A 82 7.67 19.51 -8.47
N VAL A 83 8.73 19.70 -7.68
CA VAL A 83 9.66 20.84 -7.84
C VAL A 83 10.40 20.78 -9.18
N GLN A 84 10.58 19.58 -9.75
CA GLN A 84 11.32 19.34 -10.99
C GLN A 84 10.41 19.00 -12.18
N LEU A 85 9.14 19.44 -12.19
CA LEU A 85 8.16 19.05 -13.23
C LEU A 85 8.60 19.35 -14.67
N ARG A 86 9.46 20.35 -14.89
CA ARG A 86 9.99 20.70 -16.22
C ARG A 86 11.08 19.73 -16.73
N VAL A 87 11.64 18.90 -15.85
CA VAL A 87 12.61 17.86 -16.22
C VAL A 87 11.84 16.70 -16.85
N PRO A 88 12.31 16.14 -17.99
CA PRO A 88 11.73 14.93 -18.59
C PRO A 88 11.52 13.82 -17.55
N GLY A 89 10.49 13.00 -17.71
CA GLY A 89 10.20 11.90 -16.77
C GLY A 89 9.60 12.30 -15.41
N SER A 90 9.74 13.54 -14.93
CA SER A 90 9.23 13.97 -13.61
C SER A 90 7.73 13.79 -13.43
N GLY A 91 6.93 14.01 -14.48
CA GLY A 91 5.48 13.80 -14.42
C GLY A 91 5.10 12.34 -14.14
N TRP A 92 5.83 11.38 -14.74
CA TRP A 92 5.64 9.95 -14.51
C TRP A 92 6.05 9.54 -13.09
N ILE A 93 7.18 10.08 -12.61
CA ILE A 93 7.64 9.85 -11.22
C ILE A 93 6.62 10.38 -10.22
N LEU A 94 6.10 11.59 -10.44
CA LEU A 94 5.08 12.18 -9.57
C LEU A 94 3.80 11.36 -9.56
N ALA A 95 3.28 10.96 -10.73
CA ALA A 95 2.09 10.13 -10.82
C ALA A 95 2.30 8.79 -10.10
N GLY A 96 3.48 8.17 -10.27
CA GLY A 96 3.84 6.96 -9.56
C GLY A 96 3.91 7.14 -8.05
N ALA A 97 4.48 8.24 -7.58
CA ALA A 97 4.54 8.60 -6.16
C ALA A 97 3.16 8.76 -5.53
N VAL A 98 2.25 9.46 -6.21
CA VAL A 98 0.87 9.60 -5.75
C VAL A 98 0.19 8.24 -5.62
N LEU A 99 0.33 7.37 -6.61
CA LEU A 99 -0.24 6.02 -6.57
C LEU A 99 0.36 5.14 -5.45
N ALA A 100 1.66 5.30 -5.16
CA ALA A 100 2.32 4.59 -4.08
C ALA A 100 1.84 5.01 -2.67
N LEU A 101 1.19 6.18 -2.53
CA LEU A 101 0.55 6.61 -1.26
C LEU A 101 -0.86 6.05 -1.07
N VAL A 102 -1.52 5.59 -2.14
CA VAL A 102 -2.90 5.07 -2.08
C VAL A 102 -3.08 3.93 -1.08
N PRO A 103 -2.16 2.94 -0.96
CA PRO A 103 -2.28 1.89 0.05
C PRO A 103 -2.44 2.39 1.48
N LEU A 104 -1.72 3.45 1.85
CA LEU A 104 -1.80 4.06 3.18
C LEU A 104 -3.17 4.72 3.39
N ILE A 105 -3.62 5.50 2.40
CA ILE A 105 -4.93 6.18 2.43
C ILE A 105 -6.05 5.14 2.57
N VAL A 106 -6.03 4.10 1.74
CA VAL A 106 -7.05 3.04 1.77
C VAL A 106 -7.00 2.25 3.08
N THR A 107 -5.80 2.02 3.61
CA THR A 107 -5.64 1.34 4.90
C THR A 107 -6.29 2.13 6.03
N VAL A 108 -6.03 3.42 6.12
CA VAL A 108 -6.59 4.30 7.17
C VAL A 108 -8.08 4.50 6.98
N ALA A 109 -8.54 4.79 5.76
CA ALA A 109 -9.93 5.16 5.50
C ALA A 109 -10.91 3.98 5.45
N PHE A 110 -10.44 2.78 5.09
CA PHE A 110 -11.33 1.62 4.87
C PHE A 110 -10.93 0.39 5.65
N ASN A 111 -9.67 -0.07 5.53
CA ASN A 111 -9.29 -1.35 6.14
C ASN A 111 -9.24 -1.29 7.67
N ILE A 112 -8.69 -0.23 8.27
CA ILE A 112 -8.71 -0.05 9.74
C ILE A 112 -10.15 -0.01 10.28
N PRO A 113 -11.07 0.81 9.73
CA PRO A 113 -12.48 0.77 10.15
C PRO A 113 -13.15 -0.60 10.01
N LEU A 114 -12.90 -1.32 8.90
CA LEU A 114 -13.42 -2.68 8.70
C LEU A 114 -12.86 -3.65 9.74
N ASN A 115 -11.56 -3.57 10.02
CA ASN A 115 -10.88 -4.39 11.03
C ASN A 115 -11.47 -4.14 12.43
N ASN A 116 -11.73 -2.87 12.77
CA ASN A 116 -12.33 -2.49 14.05
C ASN A 116 -13.76 -3.04 14.18
N ARG A 117 -14.57 -2.94 13.12
CA ARG A 117 -15.91 -3.55 13.10
C ARG A 117 -15.87 -5.06 13.18
N LEU A 118 -14.84 -5.71 12.59
CA LEU A 118 -14.67 -7.16 12.71
C LEU A 118 -14.31 -7.55 14.14
N ALA A 119 -13.55 -6.72 14.86
CA ALA A 119 -13.18 -6.93 16.26
C ALA A 119 -14.34 -6.62 17.25
N ALA A 120 -15.28 -5.77 16.85
CA ALA A 120 -16.40 -5.35 17.68
C ALA A 120 -17.41 -6.48 17.98
N THR A 121 -18.30 -6.19 18.95
CA THR A 121 -19.44 -7.03 19.34
C THR A 121 -20.73 -6.21 19.30
N GLY A 122 -21.90 -6.86 19.28
CA GLY A 122 -23.19 -6.18 19.27
C GLY A 122 -23.49 -5.46 17.95
N SER A 123 -24.15 -4.30 18.01
CA SER A 123 -24.71 -3.60 16.84
C SER A 123 -23.68 -3.01 15.87
N THR A 124 -22.42 -2.85 16.29
CA THR A 124 -21.34 -2.32 15.45
C THR A 124 -20.52 -3.40 14.74
N ALA A 125 -20.75 -4.68 15.09
CA ALA A 125 -20.06 -5.81 14.51
C ALA A 125 -20.43 -5.98 13.03
N ILE A 126 -19.45 -6.31 12.19
CA ILE A 126 -19.66 -6.69 10.80
C ILE A 126 -19.61 -8.20 10.65
N ALA A 127 -20.57 -8.77 9.92
CA ALA A 127 -20.57 -10.19 9.60
C ALA A 127 -19.44 -10.53 8.62
N TRP A 128 -18.86 -11.74 8.73
CA TRP A 128 -17.75 -12.18 7.89
C TRP A 128 -18.01 -12.02 6.38
N PRO A 129 -19.17 -12.39 5.80
CA PRO A 129 -19.38 -12.23 4.36
C PRO A 129 -19.30 -10.78 3.87
N ASP A 130 -19.79 -9.83 4.66
CA ASP A 130 -19.73 -8.40 4.33
C ASP A 130 -18.32 -7.85 4.51
N TYR A 131 -17.63 -8.26 5.58
CA TYR A 131 -16.23 -7.94 5.80
C TYR A 131 -15.36 -8.47 4.66
N PHE A 132 -15.48 -9.75 4.32
CA PHE A 132 -14.74 -10.41 3.26
C PHE A 132 -14.88 -9.66 1.93
N ARG A 133 -16.11 -9.31 1.53
CA ARG A 133 -16.36 -8.57 0.28
C ARG A 133 -15.76 -7.17 0.31
N ALA A 134 -16.05 -6.40 1.37
CA ALA A 134 -15.62 -5.01 1.46
C ALA A 134 -14.10 -4.88 1.62
N TRP A 135 -13.51 -5.68 2.50
CA TRP A 135 -12.08 -5.68 2.79
C TRP A 135 -11.28 -6.12 1.56
N THR A 136 -11.69 -7.19 0.88
CA THR A 136 -11.02 -7.68 -0.33
C THR A 136 -11.07 -6.66 -1.47
N ARG A 137 -12.22 -6.00 -1.67
CA ARG A 137 -12.35 -4.94 -2.69
C ARG A 137 -11.34 -3.81 -2.47
N TRP A 138 -11.26 -3.29 -1.25
CA TRP A 138 -10.29 -2.23 -0.93
C TRP A 138 -8.85 -2.74 -0.97
N ASN A 139 -8.63 -4.00 -0.63
CA ASN A 139 -7.32 -4.62 -0.74
C ASN A 139 -6.83 -4.74 -2.20
N HIS A 140 -7.72 -4.92 -3.18
CA HIS A 140 -7.34 -4.83 -4.60
C HIS A 140 -6.80 -3.44 -4.95
N VAL A 141 -7.37 -2.37 -4.41
CA VAL A 141 -6.85 -1.00 -4.60
C VAL A 141 -5.45 -0.87 -3.99
N ARG A 142 -5.25 -1.39 -2.76
CA ARG A 142 -3.93 -1.44 -2.12
C ARG A 142 -2.90 -2.30 -2.86
N THR A 143 -3.37 -3.20 -3.73
CA THR A 143 -2.52 -4.05 -4.57
C THR A 143 -2.14 -3.33 -5.85
N VAL A 144 -3.14 -2.90 -6.63
CA VAL A 144 -2.96 -2.42 -8.00
C VAL A 144 -2.31 -1.04 -8.05
N ALA A 145 -2.73 -0.12 -7.16
CA ALA A 145 -2.22 1.25 -7.17
C ALA A 145 -0.69 1.33 -7.01
N PRO A 146 -0.06 0.73 -5.99
CA PRO A 146 1.40 0.83 -5.84
C PRO A 146 2.14 0.04 -6.91
N LEU A 147 1.59 -1.05 -7.47
CA LEU A 147 2.20 -1.77 -8.59
C LEU A 147 2.26 -0.90 -9.86
N ILE A 148 1.16 -0.26 -10.22
CA ILE A 148 1.15 0.72 -11.33
C ILE A 148 2.11 1.86 -10.99
N GLY A 149 2.06 2.36 -9.75
CA GLY A 149 2.94 3.45 -9.31
C GLY A 149 4.43 3.13 -9.49
N SER A 150 4.85 1.92 -9.12
CA SER A 150 6.20 1.42 -9.32
C SER A 150 6.60 1.39 -10.80
N VAL A 151 5.70 0.92 -11.69
CA VAL A 151 5.96 0.92 -13.14
C VAL A 151 6.13 2.35 -13.67
N LEU A 152 5.26 3.29 -13.27
CA LEU A 152 5.36 4.69 -13.71
C LEU A 152 6.66 5.35 -13.23
N MET A 153 7.09 5.06 -12.00
CA MET A 153 8.37 5.57 -11.51
C MET A 153 9.56 5.02 -12.32
N VAL A 154 9.57 3.73 -12.65
CA VAL A 154 10.62 3.13 -13.50
C VAL A 154 10.63 3.77 -14.88
N ILE A 155 9.46 3.95 -15.51
CA ILE A 155 9.32 4.65 -16.78
C ILE A 155 9.87 6.08 -16.67
N GLY A 156 9.47 6.82 -15.64
CA GLY A 156 9.92 8.19 -15.41
C GLY A 156 11.43 8.30 -15.18
N VAL A 157 12.05 7.34 -14.51
CA VAL A 157 13.52 7.26 -14.37
C VAL A 157 14.19 6.98 -15.71
N ARG A 158 13.59 6.16 -16.59
CA ARG A 158 14.14 5.86 -17.92
C ARG A 158 13.99 7.01 -18.92
N LEU A 159 12.97 7.84 -18.75
CA LEU A 159 12.67 8.99 -19.61
C LEU A 159 13.31 10.30 -19.12
N ARG A 160 14.07 10.24 -18.03
CA ARG A 160 14.71 11.40 -17.39
C ARG A 160 15.96 11.86 -18.11
#